data_AF-A0A431ID74-F1
#
_entry.id   AF-A0A431ID74-F1
#
_cell.length_a   1.000
_cell.length_b   1.000
_cell.length_c   1.000
_cell.angle_alpha   90.00
_cell.angle_beta   90.00
_cell.angle_gamma   90.00
#
_symmetry.space_group_name_H-M   'P 1'
#
loop_
_entity.id
_entity.type
_entity.pdbx_description
1 polymer ?
#
loop_
_entity_poly.entity_id
_entity_poly.type
_entity_poly.pdbx_seq_one_letter_code
_entity_poly.pdbx_strand_id
1 'polypeptide(L)'
;MKLIVKGNASSQKNDKIIGYRYSGGKRVPFIMSSKKSKEYREDAAKELALQFKGYKVTEFPISVSIVFYFSTDIRRDLDNAAAGVMDALTQSGILPDDNTKYVDCITLQYGGIDKNNPRTEIFLDE
;
A
#
# COMPACT_ATOMS: atom_id res chain seq x y z
N MET A 1 -11.68 9.30 8.59
CA MET A 1 -12.33 8.77 7.35
C MET A 1 -12.03 7.29 7.17
N LYS A 2 -12.97 6.46 6.69
CA LYS A 2 -12.74 5.02 6.39
C LYS A 2 -12.69 4.74 4.88
N LEU A 3 -11.66 4.02 4.44
CA LEU A 3 -11.44 3.55 3.07
C LEU A 3 -11.23 2.03 3.06
N ILE A 4 -11.58 1.37 1.96
CA ILE A 4 -11.47 -0.09 1.84
C ILE A 4 -10.78 -0.46 0.54
N VAL A 5 -9.73 -1.28 0.60
CA VAL A 5 -9.12 -1.93 -0.57
C VAL A 5 -9.52 -3.40 -0.57
N LYS A 6 -10.08 -3.89 -1.68
CA LYS A 6 -10.51 -5.28 -1.80
C LYS A 6 -9.33 -6.21 -2.09
N GLY A 7 -9.44 -7.45 -1.63
CA GLY A 7 -8.45 -8.48 -1.87
C GLY A 7 -7.36 -8.54 -0.80
N ASN A 8 -6.38 -9.42 -1.02
CA ASN A 8 -5.24 -9.57 -0.15
C ASN A 8 -4.22 -8.47 -0.42
N ALA A 9 -3.73 -7.82 0.65
CA ALA A 9 -2.56 -6.95 0.52
C ALA A 9 -1.34 -7.75 0.01
N SER A 10 -0.64 -7.19 -0.99
CA SER A 10 0.55 -7.83 -1.55
C SER A 10 1.80 -7.53 -0.72
N SER A 11 2.70 -8.49 -0.63
CA SER A 11 4.06 -8.27 -0.11
C SER A 11 4.90 -7.59 -1.17
N GLN A 12 5.49 -6.44 -0.85
CA GLN A 12 6.35 -5.71 -1.78
C GLN A 12 7.84 -5.98 -1.62
N LYS A 13 8.28 -6.32 -0.39
CA LYS A 13 9.70 -6.46 -0.06
C LYS A 13 10.30 -7.76 -0.59
N ASN A 14 9.50 -8.83 -0.66
CA ASN A 14 9.99 -10.18 -0.96
C ASN A 14 10.01 -10.52 -2.46
N ASP A 15 9.19 -9.83 -3.27
CA ASP A 15 9.04 -10.11 -4.71
C ASP A 15 9.83 -9.10 -5.56
N LYS A 16 11.11 -8.90 -5.25
CA LYS A 16 11.97 -8.02 -6.05
C LYS A 16 12.62 -8.77 -7.20
N ILE A 17 12.74 -8.11 -8.35
CA ILE A 17 13.34 -8.65 -9.58
C ILE A 17 14.62 -7.86 -9.86
N ILE A 18 15.69 -8.55 -10.28
CA ILE A 18 16.90 -7.89 -10.79
C ILE A 18 16.69 -7.59 -12.28
N GLY A 19 16.51 -6.31 -12.59
CA GLY A 19 16.57 -5.80 -13.94
C GLY A 19 17.99 -5.44 -14.33
N TYR A 20 18.23 -5.22 -15.62
CA TYR A 20 19.51 -4.72 -16.12
C TYR A 20 19.26 -3.57 -17.08
N ARG A 21 20.05 -2.51 -16.96
CA ARG A 21 20.05 -1.39 -17.90
C ARG A 21 21.46 -1.17 -18.44
N TYR A 22 21.57 -0.50 -19.59
CA TYR A 22 22.86 -0.09 -20.13
C TYR A 22 23.19 1.33 -19.64
N SER A 23 24.37 1.51 -19.08
CA SER A 23 24.90 2.81 -18.68
C SER A 23 26.41 2.84 -18.95
N GLY A 24 26.87 3.81 -19.74
CA GLY A 24 28.28 3.91 -20.14
C GLY A 24 28.79 2.66 -20.87
N GLY A 25 27.97 2.04 -21.71
CA GLY A 25 28.33 0.81 -22.45
C GLY A 25 28.38 -0.46 -21.61
N LYS A 26 28.12 -0.39 -20.29
CA LYS A 26 28.09 -1.55 -19.40
C LYS A 26 26.67 -1.89 -18.98
N ARG A 27 26.41 -3.20 -18.84
CA ARG A 27 25.15 -3.72 -18.31
C ARG A 27 25.19 -3.65 -16.78
N VAL A 28 24.40 -2.77 -16.19
CA VAL A 28 24.35 -2.55 -14.73
C VAL A 28 23.04 -3.10 -14.15
N PRO A 29 23.09 -3.92 -13.08
CA PRO A 29 21.89 -4.44 -12.43
C PRO A 29 21.17 -3.35 -11.63
N PHE A 30 19.85 -3.48 -11.49
CA PHE A 30 19.04 -2.66 -10.59
C PHE A 30 17.85 -3.45 -10.05
N ILE A 31 17.35 -3.04 -8.88
CA ILE A 31 16.22 -3.71 -8.21
C ILE A 31 14.91 -3.13 -8.73
N MET A 32 13.99 -4.00 -9.14
CA MET A 32 12.64 -3.67 -9.61
C MET A 32 11.60 -4.35 -8.73
N SER A 33 10.44 -3.71 -8.56
CA SER A 33 9.26 -4.40 -8.00
C SER A 33 8.69 -5.40 -9.00
N SER A 34 8.20 -6.54 -8.52
CA SER A 34 7.49 -7.52 -9.35
C SER A 34 6.26 -6.93 -10.04
N LYS A 35 5.82 -7.59 -11.12
CA LYS A 35 4.56 -7.28 -11.79
C LYS A 35 3.38 -7.33 -10.82
N LYS A 36 3.30 -8.36 -9.98
CA LYS A 36 2.24 -8.56 -8.99
C LYS A 36 2.13 -7.39 -8.00
N SER A 37 3.25 -6.93 -7.44
CA SER A 37 3.25 -5.80 -6.51
C SER A 37 2.88 -4.47 -7.19
N LYS A 38 3.19 -4.33 -8.49
CA LYS A 38 2.78 -3.16 -9.28
C LYS A 38 1.27 -3.16 -9.56
N GLU A 39 0.74 -4.28 -10.04
CA GLU A 39 -0.69 -4.46 -10.32
C GLU A 39 -1.54 -4.20 -9.07
N TYR A 40 -1.16 -4.80 -7.94
CA TYR A 40 -1.84 -4.56 -6.67
C TYR A 40 -1.92 -3.07 -6.31
N ARG A 41 -0.81 -2.33 -6.44
CA ARG A 41 -0.79 -0.90 -6.13
C ARG A 41 -1.66 -0.08 -7.06
N GLU A 42 -1.58 -0.36 -8.36
CA GLU A 42 -2.37 0.36 -9.37
C GLU A 42 -3.86 0.14 -9.14
N ASP A 43 -4.27 -1.09 -8.83
CA ASP A 43 -5.67 -1.40 -8.59
C ASP A 43 -6.16 -0.85 -7.25
N ALA A 44 -5.36 -0.99 -6.18
CA ALA A 44 -5.65 -0.37 -4.89
C ALA A 44 -5.76 1.17 -5.00
N ALA A 45 -4.84 1.81 -5.72
CA ALA A 45 -4.86 3.26 -5.91
C ALA A 45 -6.12 3.72 -6.67
N LYS A 46 -6.58 2.96 -7.68
CA LYS A 46 -7.84 3.24 -8.37
C LYS A 46 -9.04 3.10 -7.44
N GLU A 47 -9.12 2.02 -6.66
CA GLU A 47 -10.21 1.82 -5.70
C GLU A 47 -10.27 2.94 -4.66
N LEU A 48 -9.11 3.37 -4.17
CA LEU A 48 -8.97 4.47 -3.22
C LEU A 48 -9.40 5.81 -3.83
N ALA A 49 -8.89 6.14 -5.03
CA ALA A 49 -9.25 7.37 -5.73
C ALA A 49 -10.76 7.46 -6.01
N LEU A 50 -11.41 6.34 -6.36
CA LEU A 50 -12.85 6.27 -6.56
C LEU A 50 -13.66 6.51 -5.27
N GLN A 51 -13.18 6.02 -4.13
CA GLN A 51 -13.83 6.21 -2.83
C GLN A 51 -13.65 7.63 -2.31
N PHE A 52 -12.50 8.24 -2.58
CA PHE A 52 -12.14 9.54 -2.06
C PHE A 52 -12.87 10.69 -2.78
N LYS A 53 -13.41 10.45 -3.99
CA LYS A 53 -14.30 11.37 -4.74
C LYS A 53 -13.82 12.84 -4.81
N GLY A 54 -12.51 13.07 -4.78
CA GLY A 54 -11.93 14.42 -4.83
C GLY A 54 -11.96 15.19 -3.50
N TYR A 55 -12.31 14.54 -2.38
CA TYR A 55 -11.88 15.02 -1.06
C TYR A 55 -10.35 15.14 -1.06
N LYS A 56 -9.77 15.97 -0.21
CA LYS A 56 -8.32 16.09 -0.04
C LYS A 56 -8.06 16.33 1.42
N VAL A 57 -7.13 15.57 1.98
CA VAL A 57 -6.63 15.86 3.32
C VAL A 57 -5.93 17.21 3.25
N THR A 58 -6.37 18.17 4.04
CA THR A 58 -5.81 19.54 4.06
C THR A 58 -4.92 19.79 5.26
N GLU A 59 -5.18 19.10 6.38
CA GLU A 59 -4.44 19.24 7.62
C GLU A 59 -3.50 18.05 7.78
N PHE A 60 -2.21 18.36 8.04
CA PHE A 60 -1.14 17.37 8.17
C PHE A 60 -0.26 17.75 9.36
N PRO A 61 0.42 16.79 10.01
CA PRO A 61 0.40 15.35 9.70
C PRO A 61 -0.88 14.66 10.18
N ILE A 62 -1.21 13.50 9.58
CA ILE A 62 -2.36 12.68 9.97
C ILE A 62 -1.91 11.33 10.52
N SER A 63 -2.78 10.72 11.32
CA SER A 63 -2.61 9.35 11.79
C SER A 63 -3.33 8.36 10.88
N VAL A 64 -2.67 7.25 10.55
CA VAL A 64 -3.21 6.20 9.66
C VAL A 64 -3.32 4.88 10.41
N SER A 65 -4.52 4.33 10.52
CA SER A 65 -4.75 2.98 11.06
C SER A 65 -5.14 2.02 9.95
N ILE A 66 -4.48 0.85 9.90
CA ILE A 66 -4.67 -0.14 8.84
C ILE A 66 -5.01 -1.50 9.47
N VAL A 67 -6.14 -2.07 9.07
CA VAL A 67 -6.60 -3.39 9.50
C VAL A 67 -6.62 -4.33 8.31
N PHE A 68 -5.87 -5.43 8.40
CA PHE A 68 -5.76 -6.41 7.33
C PHE A 68 -6.63 -7.64 7.60
N TYR A 69 -7.52 -7.97 6.65
CA TYR A 69 -8.26 -9.23 6.60
C TYR A 69 -7.80 -10.05 5.40
N PHE A 70 -7.27 -11.24 5.67
CA PHE A 70 -6.67 -12.08 4.64
C PHE A 70 -7.52 -13.30 4.30
N SER A 71 -7.40 -13.81 3.08
CA SER A 71 -8.16 -14.98 2.64
C SER A 71 -7.58 -16.31 3.10
N THR A 72 -6.34 -16.34 3.59
CA THR A 72 -5.64 -17.56 4.02
C THR A 72 -4.82 -17.33 5.27
N ASP A 73 -4.60 -18.39 6.04
CA ASP A 73 -3.80 -18.41 7.27
C ASP A 73 -2.29 -18.55 7.02
N ILE A 74 -1.80 -17.91 5.96
CA ILE A 74 -0.38 -17.92 5.66
C ILE A 74 0.27 -16.83 6.50
N ARG A 75 1.41 -17.15 7.15
CA ARG A 75 2.21 -16.17 7.86
C ARG A 75 2.58 -15.00 6.94
N ARG A 76 2.26 -13.78 7.37
CA ARG A 76 2.52 -12.53 6.66
C ARG A 76 3.02 -11.49 7.65
N ASP A 77 3.89 -10.62 7.19
CA ASP A 77 4.38 -9.49 7.97
C ASP A 77 3.50 -8.26 7.69
N LEU A 78 2.95 -7.64 8.73
CA LEU A 78 2.03 -6.50 8.61
C LEU A 78 2.73 -5.28 8.02
N ASP A 79 3.98 -5.02 8.37
CA ASP A 79 4.77 -3.88 7.87
C ASP A 79 4.99 -3.98 6.35
N ASN A 80 5.18 -5.18 5.82
CA ASN A 80 5.37 -5.42 4.40
C ASN A 80 4.05 -5.23 3.63
N ALA A 81 2.92 -5.63 4.21
CA ALA A 81 1.60 -5.34 3.67
C ALA A 81 1.29 -3.83 3.72
N ALA A 82 1.67 -3.15 4.81
CA ALA A 82 1.49 -1.72 5.01
C ALA A 82 2.24 -0.89 3.97
N ALA A 83 3.48 -1.25 3.62
CA ALA A 83 4.24 -0.56 2.57
C ALA A 83 3.46 -0.48 1.24
N GLY A 84 2.79 -1.57 0.85
CA GLY A 84 1.96 -1.57 -0.36
C GLY A 84 0.71 -0.70 -0.28
N VAL A 85 0.16 -0.54 0.92
CA VAL A 85 -1.01 0.31 1.16
C VAL A 85 -0.63 1.79 1.19
N MET A 86 0.49 2.14 1.87
CA MET A 86 1.00 3.51 1.90
C MET A 86 1.38 4.01 0.50
N ASP A 87 2.07 3.19 -0.28
CA ASP A 87 2.34 3.47 -1.70
C ASP A 87 1.05 3.75 -2.49
N ALA A 88 -0.01 2.97 -2.26
CA ALA A 88 -1.28 3.12 -2.95
C ALA A 88 -2.02 4.40 -2.52
N LEU A 89 -1.95 4.79 -1.24
CA LEU A 89 -2.50 6.06 -0.74
C LEU A 89 -1.81 7.25 -1.42
N THR A 90 -0.47 7.24 -1.51
CA THR A 90 0.29 8.28 -2.20
C THR A 90 -0.01 8.29 -3.70
N GLN A 91 -0.03 7.12 -4.36
CA GLN A 91 -0.34 7.00 -5.79
C GLN A 91 -1.78 7.43 -6.14
N SER A 92 -2.73 7.24 -5.22
CA SER A 92 -4.12 7.68 -5.38
C SER A 92 -4.31 9.20 -5.22
N GLY A 93 -3.30 9.90 -4.70
CA GLY A 93 -3.35 11.34 -4.44
C GLY A 93 -4.09 11.74 -3.16
N ILE A 94 -4.41 10.77 -2.30
CA ILE A 94 -4.98 10.99 -0.96
C ILE A 94 -3.93 11.60 -0.05
N LEU A 95 -2.73 11.01 -0.06
CA LEU A 95 -1.56 11.52 0.62
C LEU A 95 -0.61 12.14 -0.42
N PRO A 96 -0.02 13.32 -0.14
CA PRO A 96 1.03 13.87 -0.99
C PRO A 96 2.31 13.03 -0.95
N ASP A 97 2.64 12.48 0.21
CA ASP A 97 3.78 11.60 0.47
C ASP A 97 3.52 10.79 1.76
N ASP A 98 4.26 9.71 2.00
CA ASP A 98 4.12 8.84 3.19
C ASP A 98 5.11 9.17 4.32
N ASN A 99 5.89 10.23 4.16
CA ASN A 99 6.91 10.64 5.11
C ASN A 99 6.33 11.34 6.36
N THR A 100 7.19 11.57 7.35
CA THR A 100 6.81 12.12 8.67
C THR A 100 6.26 13.54 8.66
N LYS A 101 6.30 14.25 7.52
CA LYS A 101 5.65 15.56 7.37
C LYS A 101 4.14 15.41 7.15
N TYR A 102 3.71 14.30 6.58
CA TYR A 102 2.32 14.04 6.22
C TYR A 102 1.69 12.96 7.10
N VAL A 103 2.47 12.04 7.64
CA VAL A 103 1.99 10.95 8.49
C VAL A 103 2.79 10.88 9.78
N ASP A 104 2.16 11.10 10.93
CA ASP A 104 2.83 11.09 12.24
C ASP A 104 2.74 9.76 12.97
N CYS A 105 1.71 8.97 12.66
CA CYS A 105 1.47 7.68 13.29
C CYS A 105 0.92 6.67 12.28
N ILE A 106 1.42 5.44 12.35
CA ILE A 106 0.87 4.30 11.62
C ILE A 106 0.55 3.18 12.61
N THR A 107 -0.71 2.81 12.70
CA THR A 107 -1.17 1.66 13.48
C THR A 107 -1.50 0.49 12.57
N LEU A 108 -0.89 -0.67 12.81
CA LEU A 108 -1.12 -1.88 12.01
C LEU A 108 -1.81 -2.95 12.85
N GLN A 109 -2.91 -3.49 12.33
CA GLN A 109 -3.69 -4.53 13.00
C GLN A 109 -3.94 -5.72 12.08
N TYR A 110 -3.75 -6.92 12.64
CA TYR A 110 -4.24 -8.15 12.04
C TYR A 110 -5.73 -8.34 12.40
N GLY A 111 -6.61 -8.18 11.42
CA GLY A 111 -8.06 -8.34 11.57
C GLY A 111 -8.54 -9.79 11.49
N GLY A 112 -7.65 -10.73 11.13
CA GLY A 112 -7.97 -12.15 11.03
C GLY A 112 -8.15 -12.64 9.60
N ILE A 113 -8.78 -13.81 9.49
CA ILE A 113 -9.02 -14.48 8.21
C ILE A 113 -10.48 -14.28 7.80
N ASP A 114 -10.66 -13.67 6.64
CA ASP A 114 -11.95 -13.60 5.96
C ASP A 114 -11.80 -14.18 4.55
N LYS A 115 -12.16 -15.46 4.41
CA LYS A 115 -12.02 -16.21 3.14
C LYS A 115 -12.92 -15.66 2.04
N ASN A 116 -14.09 -15.13 2.42
CA ASN A 116 -15.12 -14.71 1.49
C ASN A 116 -14.94 -13.25 1.07
N ASN A 117 -14.39 -12.41 1.95
CA ASN A 117 -14.20 -10.99 1.71
C ASN A 117 -12.86 -10.48 2.28
N PRO A 118 -11.71 -10.93 1.73
CA PRO A 118 -10.41 -10.38 2.09
C PRO A 118 -10.36 -8.91 1.69
N ARG A 119 -9.84 -8.08 2.59
CA ARG A 119 -9.82 -6.62 2.42
C ARG A 119 -8.81 -5.98 3.35
N THR A 120 -8.44 -4.76 3.01
CA THR A 120 -7.71 -3.85 3.90
C THR A 120 -8.62 -2.69 4.23
N GLU A 121 -8.85 -2.45 5.52
CA GLU A 121 -9.58 -1.29 6.01
C GLU A 121 -8.57 -0.24 6.46
N ILE A 122 -8.73 0.99 5.98
CA ILE A 122 -7.81 2.09 6.22
C ILE A 122 -8.62 3.22 6.88
N PHE A 123 -8.12 3.72 7.99
CA PHE A 123 -8.68 4.84 8.71
C PHE A 123 -7.68 5.99 8.68
N LEU A 124 -8.13 7.14 8.19
CA LEU A 124 -7.37 8.39 8.18
C LEU A 124 -7.94 9.29 9.27
N ASP A 125 -7.16 9.59 10.28
CA ASP A 125 -7.53 10.51 11.36
C ASP A 125 -6.73 11.80 11.16
N GLU A 126 -7.45 12.84 10.73
CA GLU A 126 -6.97 14.22 10.54
C GLU A 126 -6.87 14.96 11.87
#